data_AF-A0A2J9V0H5-F1
#
_entry.id   AF-A0A2J9V0H5-F1
#
_cell.length_a   1.000
_cell.length_b   1.000
_cell.length_c   1.000
_cell.angle_alpha   90.00
_cell.angle_beta   90.00
_cell.angle_gamma   90.00
#
_symmetry.space_group_name_H-M   'P 1'
#
loop_
_entity.id
_entity.type
_entity.pdbx_description
1 polymer ?
#
loop_
_entity_poly.entity_id
_entity_poly.type
_entity_poly.pdbx_seq_one_letter_code
_entity_poly.pdbx_strand_id
1 'polypeptide(L)' 'MLFGVNMSHTLWVALGLVLIVEGLGPLLAPRGWRQMVSQLSLQPDNQLRRIGGCLVVAGAVIAYVFAG' A
#
# COMPACT_ATOMS: atom_id res chain seq x y z
N MET A 1 0.78 -25.25 20.80
CA MET A 1 1.80 -25.07 19.73
C MET A 1 1.63 -23.75 18.96
N LEU A 2 1.14 -22.65 19.56
CA LEU A 2 0.80 -21.44 18.78
C LEU A 2 0.98 -20.12 19.55
N PHE A 3 2.08 -19.93 20.29
CA PHE A 3 2.46 -18.60 20.79
C PHE A 3 3.98 -18.46 20.74
N GLY A 4 4.49 -18.05 19.58
CA GLY A 4 5.92 -17.90 19.35
C GLY A 4 6.27 -17.22 18.04
N VAL A 5 5.35 -16.42 17.47
CA VAL A 5 5.75 -15.55 16.36
C VAL A 5 6.47 -14.36 16.98
N ASN A 6 7.80 -14.36 16.88
CA ASN A 6 8.60 -13.22 17.30
C ASN A 6 8.12 -11.98 16.53
N MET A 7 7.95 -10.84 17.22
CA MET A 7 7.50 -9.59 16.60
C MET A 7 8.36 -9.20 15.39
N SER A 8 9.66 -9.51 15.44
CA SER A 8 10.59 -9.36 14.33
C SER A 8 10.20 -10.23 13.12
N HIS A 9 9.81 -11.48 13.34
CA HIS A 9 9.37 -12.39 12.27
C HIS A 9 8.09 -11.89 11.61
N THR A 10 7.10 -11.41 12.39
CA THR A 10 5.87 -10.82 11.84
C THR A 10 6.17 -9.59 10.99
N LEU A 11 7.06 -8.70 11.45
CA LEU A 11 7.49 -7.53 10.68
C LEU A 11 8.16 -7.93 9.36
N TRP A 12 9.08 -8.89 9.38
CA TRP A 12 9.74 -9.38 8.16
C TRP A 12 8.76 -10.01 7.18
N VAL A 13 7.78 -10.78 7.66
CA VAL A 13 6.72 -11.37 6.82
C VAL A 13 5.81 -10.29 6.25
N ALA A 14 5.37 -9.32 7.06
CA ALA A 14 4.53 -8.22 6.60
C ALA A 14 5.25 -7.37 5.53
N LEU A 15 6.54 -7.05 5.74
CA LEU A 15 7.37 -6.38 4.74
C LEU A 15 7.52 -7.21 3.46
N GLY A 16 7.75 -8.52 3.59
CA GLY A 16 7.82 -9.42 2.43
C GLY A 16 6.54 -9.43 1.61
N LEU A 17 5.37 -9.46 2.27
CA LEU A 17 4.07 -9.41 1.59
C LEU A 17 3.83 -8.06 0.91
N VAL A 18 4.16 -6.94 1.56
CA VAL A 18 4.08 -5.60 0.95
C VAL A 18 4.97 -5.53 -0.29
N LEU A 19 6.20 -6.04 -0.23
CA LEU A 19 7.10 -6.06 -1.38
C LEU A 19 6.61 -6.95 -2.53
N ILE A 20 6.00 -8.09 -2.21
CA ILE A 20 5.37 -8.95 -3.23
C ILE A 20 4.21 -8.20 -3.91
N VAL A 21 3.32 -7.56 -3.14
CA VAL A 21 2.19 -6.80 -3.69
C VAL A 21 2.67 -5.61 -4.54
N GLU A 22 3.63 -4.83 -4.04
CA GLU A 22 4.22 -3.70 -4.78
C GLU A 22 4.97 -4.16 -6.04
N GLY A 23 5.66 -5.31 -5.99
CA GLY A 23 6.39 -5.88 -7.12
C GLY A 23 5.49 -6.58 -8.15
N LEU A 24 4.31 -7.05 -7.76
CA LEU A 24 3.38 -7.75 -8.66
C LEU A 24 2.85 -6.84 -9.78
N GLY A 25 2.57 -5.57 -9.48
CA GLY A 25 2.12 -4.57 -10.47
C GLY A 25 3.06 -4.44 -11.68
N PRO A 26 4.35 -4.08 -11.48
CA PRO A 26 5.31 -3.99 -12.57
C PRO A 26 5.67 -5.36 -13.19
N LEU A 27 5.61 -6.46 -12.44
CA LEU A 27 5.97 -7.79 -12.93
C LEU A 27 4.89 -8.41 -13.85
N LEU A 28 3.61 -8.25 -13.51
CA LEU A 28 2.49 -8.80 -14.30
C LEU A 28 2.15 -7.95 -15.53
N ALA A 29 2.16 -6.62 -15.39
CA ALA A 29 1.71 -5.72 -16.46
C ALA A 29 2.58 -4.45 -16.54
N PRO A 30 3.85 -4.55 -16.97
CA PRO A 30 4.79 -3.44 -16.94
C PRO A 30 4.39 -2.24 -17.82
N ARG A 31 3.58 -2.45 -18.88
CA ARG A 31 3.07 -1.37 -19.73
C ARG A 31 1.85 -0.68 -19.09
N GLY A 32 0.88 -1.47 -18.61
CA GLY A 32 -0.31 -0.95 -17.93
C GLY A 32 0.04 -0.19 -16.65
N TRP A 33 0.95 -0.75 -15.84
CA TRP A 33 1.46 -0.10 -14.64
C TRP A 33 2.11 1.27 -14.94
N ARG A 34 3.00 1.33 -15.94
CA ARG A 34 3.63 2.59 -16.36
C ARG A 34 2.61 3.62 -16.84
N GLN A 35 1.61 3.19 -17.60
CA GLN A 35 0.57 4.08 -18.09
C GLN A 35 -0.30 4.62 -16.95
N MET A 36 -0.62 3.78 -15.96
CA MET A 36 -1.39 4.18 -14.78
C MET A 36 -0.61 5.21 -13.93
N VAL A 37 0.67 4.95 -13.66
CA VAL A 37 1.54 5.88 -12.93
C VAL A 37 1.70 7.20 -13.69
N SER A 38 1.85 7.16 -15.02
CA SER A 38 1.92 8.36 -15.86
C SER A 38 0.61 9.16 -15.84
N GLN A 39 -0.55 8.50 -15.86
CA GLN A 39 -1.82 9.21 -15.75
C GLN A 39 -1.97 9.88 -14.39
N LEU A 40 -1.51 9.24 -13.31
CA LEU A 40 -1.44 9.81 -11.97
C LEU A 40 -0.50 11.01 -11.90
N SER A 41 0.68 10.95 -12.55
CA SER A 41 1.63 12.07 -12.56
C SER A 41 1.16 13.28 -13.38
N LEU A 42 0.25 13.07 -14.33
CA LEU A 42 -0.35 14.14 -15.13
C LEU A 42 -1.52 14.84 -14.41
N GLN A 43 -2.00 14.30 -13.28
CA GLN A 43 -3.05 14.96 -12.50
C GLN A 43 -2.50 16.19 -11.78
N PRO A 44 -3.30 17.26 -11.65
CA PRO A 44 -2.88 18.45 -10.91
C PRO A 44 -2.60 18.11 -9.44
N ASP A 45 -1.56 18.72 -8.87
CA ASP A 45 -1.09 18.48 -7.50
C ASP A 45 -2.21 18.49 -6.44
N ASN A 46 -3.20 19.37 -6.63
CA ASN A 46 -4.34 19.48 -5.71
C ASN A 46 -5.19 18.20 -5.69
N GLN A 47 -5.37 17.54 -6.84
CA GLN A 47 -6.12 16.30 -6.94
C GLN A 47 -5.31 15.12 -6.38
N LEU A 48 -4.02 15.07 -6.65
CA LEU A 48 -3.13 14.06 -6.07
C LEU A 48 -3.09 14.16 -4.54
N ARG A 49 -3.03 15.37 -3.98
CA ARG A 49 -3.13 15.62 -2.54
C ARG A 49 -4.47 15.20 -1.94
N ARG A 50 -5.59 15.44 -2.65
CA ARG A 50 -6.92 15.00 -2.20
C ARG A 50 -7.03 13.47 -2.18
N ILE A 51 -6.55 12.80 -3.22
CA ILE A 51 -6.53 11.33 -3.29
C ILE A 51 -5.67 10.76 -2.15
N GLY A 52 -4.45 11.28 -1.98
CA GLY A 52 -3.57 10.90 -0.88
C GLY A 52 -4.19 11.17 0.49
N GLY A 53 -4.81 12.34 0.67
CA GLY A 53 -5.51 12.70 1.91
C GLY A 53 -6.68 11.76 2.21
N CYS A 54 -7.51 11.43 1.21
CA CYS A 54 -8.59 10.46 1.36
C CYS A 54 -8.07 9.07 1.75
N LEU A 55 -6.96 8.61 1.14
CA LEU A 55 -6.32 7.33 1.49
C LEU A 55 -5.81 7.33 2.93
N VAL A 56 -5.14 8.41 3.37
CA VAL A 56 -4.66 8.56 4.75
C VAL A 56 -5.82 8.54 5.74
N VAL A 57 -6.89 9.29 5.47
CA VAL A 57 -8.08 9.34 6.34
C VAL A 57 -8.77 7.98 6.39
N ALA A 58 -8.99 7.33 5.24
CA ALA A 58 -9.61 6.00 5.19
C ALA A 58 -8.76 4.96 5.95
N GLY A 59 -7.43 4.97 5.74
CA GLY A 59 -6.50 4.11 6.45
C GLY A 59 -6.51 4.36 7.96
N ALA A 60 -6.54 5.62 8.39
CA ALA A 60 -6.61 5.99 9.80
C ALA A 60 -7.93 5.55 10.45
N VAL A 61 -9.06 5.68 9.73
CA VAL A 61 -10.37 5.20 10.22
C VAL A 61 -10.38 3.68 10.36
N ILE A 62 -9.88 2.94 9.37
CA ILE A 62 -9.76 1.48 9.46
C ILE A 62 -8.85 1.10 10.63
N ALA A 63 -7.67 1.70 10.73
CA ALA A 63 -6.75 1.44 11.83
C ALA A 63 -7.40 1.72 13.19
N TYR A 64 -8.11 2.84 13.34
CA TYR A 64 -8.80 3.18 14.57
C TYR A 64 -9.90 2.17 14.94
N VAL A 65 -10.69 1.71 13.95
CA VAL A 65 -11.79 0.75 14.16
C VAL A 65 -11.28 -0.65 14.51
N PHE A 66 -10.18 -1.11 13.89
CA PHE A 66 -9.67 -2.47 14.08
C PHE A 66 -8.54 -2.58 15.12
N ALA A 67 -7.91 -1.47 15.51
CA ALA A 67 -6.87 -1.44 16.54
C ALA A 67 -7.40 -1.05 17.94
N GLY A 68 -8.66 -0.58 18.03
CA GLY A 68 -9.39 -0.42 19.30
C GLY A 68 -10.14 -1.67 19.68
#